data_AF-F0EPA6-F1
#
_entry.id   AF-F0EPA6-F1
#
_cell.length_a   1.000
_cell.length_b   1.000
_cell.length_c   1.000
_cell.angle_alpha   90.00
_cell.angle_beta   90.00
_cell.angle_gamma   90.00
#
_symmetry.space_group_name_H-M   'P 1'
#
loop_
_entity.id
_entity.type
_entity.pdbx_description
1 polymer ?
#
loop_
_entity_poly.entity_id
_entity_poly.type
_entity_poly.pdbx_seq_one_letter_code
_entity_poly.pdbx_strand_id
1 'polypeptide(L)'
;MSVSANTILTEARKYLGTVMGTTSHKNIVDKYNATKPLPVGYQVKYTDDWCDTFVSFIGIKTGVTYLIGRECGVQRHIDIFKSKGIWIEDGRITPKAGDIVCFNWDDSTQPNDGWADHIGFVESISNGVITTIEGNYGRQVKRRTMPVGWGYIRGYARPAYSTSTASGGTAGQKSIETIAKEVINGAWGNGDDRKKKLAAAGYSYDMVQEKVTELLKGSSSSQASTNPFANIVIDPNWDGELNGYLQRYYGTAVDKVISGQIKGDWNAGMTGIKFGTGGSDLVAEIQKDLGLKVDRNMGPGTIGSMQTKAGTSVDRKITRPSALAKQIKTNLTTKGKPW
;
A
#
# COMPACT_ATOMS: atom_id res chain seq x y z
N MET A 1 -0.33 -4.78 -25.60
CA MET A 1 -0.86 -3.83 -24.59
C MET A 1 -0.09 -4.04 -23.30
N SER A 2 0.49 -2.98 -22.76
CA SER A 2 1.19 -2.97 -21.47
C SER A 2 0.17 -2.98 -20.34
N VAL A 3 0.19 -4.00 -19.48
CA VAL A 3 -0.77 -4.16 -18.37
C VAL A 3 -0.06 -3.97 -17.05
N SER A 4 -0.63 -3.16 -16.17
CA SER A 4 -0.09 -2.88 -14.85
C SER A 4 -0.52 -3.90 -13.79
N ALA A 5 0.27 -4.01 -12.71
CA ALA A 5 -0.12 -4.75 -11.51
C ALA A 5 -1.49 -4.31 -10.97
N ASN A 6 -1.78 -3.00 -10.95
CA ASN A 6 -3.08 -2.51 -10.47
C ASN A 6 -4.25 -2.93 -11.38
N THR A 7 -4.03 -3.07 -12.69
CA THR A 7 -5.05 -3.59 -13.60
C THR A 7 -5.42 -5.03 -13.22
N ILE A 8 -4.42 -5.85 -12.89
CA ILE A 8 -4.62 -7.24 -12.42
C ILE A 8 -5.41 -7.25 -11.12
N LEU A 9 -4.97 -6.46 -10.14
CA LEU A 9 -5.61 -6.41 -8.82
C LEU A 9 -7.02 -5.83 -8.87
N THR A 10 -7.25 -4.82 -9.71
CA THR A 10 -8.60 -4.25 -9.95
C THR A 10 -9.53 -5.30 -10.55
N GLU A 11 -9.05 -6.12 -11.49
CA GLU A 11 -9.85 -7.21 -12.02
C GLU A 11 -10.12 -8.29 -10.96
N ALA A 12 -9.10 -8.70 -10.20
CA ALA A 12 -9.25 -9.69 -9.13
C ALA A 12 -10.27 -9.26 -8.05
N ARG A 13 -10.25 -7.99 -7.64
CA ARG A 13 -11.19 -7.42 -6.65
C ARG A 13 -12.66 -7.58 -7.03
N LYS A 14 -13.00 -7.56 -8.33
CA LYS A 14 -14.39 -7.71 -8.80
C LYS A 14 -15.00 -9.05 -8.42
N TYR A 15 -14.17 -10.06 -8.11
CA TYR A 15 -14.61 -11.41 -7.81
C TYR A 15 -14.66 -11.71 -6.32
N LEU A 16 -14.24 -10.80 -5.44
CA LEU A 16 -14.33 -10.97 -3.98
C LEU A 16 -15.75 -11.36 -3.55
N GLY A 17 -15.86 -12.39 -2.70
CA GLY A 17 -17.13 -12.96 -2.26
C GLY A 17 -17.72 -14.01 -3.21
N THR A 18 -17.09 -14.29 -4.36
CA THR A 18 -17.52 -15.40 -5.23
C THR A 18 -17.32 -16.73 -4.49
N VAL A 19 -18.40 -17.49 -4.29
CA VAL A 19 -18.40 -18.80 -3.63
C VAL A 19 -18.46 -19.93 -4.66
N MET A 20 -17.76 -21.04 -4.41
CA MET A 20 -17.81 -22.25 -5.24
C MET A 20 -19.27 -22.69 -5.49
N GLY A 21 -19.57 -23.06 -6.73
CA GLY A 21 -20.91 -23.49 -7.15
C GLY A 21 -21.85 -22.37 -7.59
N THR A 22 -21.58 -21.11 -7.23
CA THR A 22 -22.34 -19.95 -7.73
C THR A 22 -22.15 -19.74 -9.24
N THR A 23 -23.05 -18.97 -9.87
CA THR A 23 -22.90 -18.57 -11.28
C THR A 23 -21.58 -17.85 -11.53
N SER A 24 -21.14 -16.98 -10.61
CA SER A 24 -19.84 -16.30 -10.72
C SER A 24 -18.68 -17.29 -10.76
N HIS A 25 -18.70 -18.31 -9.89
CA HIS A 25 -17.70 -19.37 -9.89
C HIS A 25 -17.71 -20.18 -11.21
N LYS A 26 -18.90 -20.58 -11.69
CA LYS A 26 -19.01 -21.31 -12.97
C LYS A 26 -18.44 -20.48 -14.13
N ASN A 27 -18.73 -19.17 -14.18
CA ASN A 27 -18.18 -18.26 -15.19
C ASN A 27 -16.65 -18.19 -15.18
N ILE A 28 -16.00 -18.28 -14.00
CA ILE A 28 -14.54 -18.33 -13.88
C ILE A 28 -14.01 -19.60 -14.56
N VAL A 29 -14.58 -20.76 -14.21
CA VAL A 29 -14.19 -22.07 -14.77
C VAL A 29 -14.46 -22.13 -16.27
N ASP A 30 -15.61 -21.64 -16.74
CA ASP A 30 -15.98 -21.63 -18.14
C ASP A 30 -15.06 -20.76 -18.98
N LYS A 31 -14.70 -19.56 -18.48
CA LYS A 31 -13.78 -18.67 -19.19
C LYS A 31 -12.37 -19.26 -19.29
N TYR A 32 -11.90 -19.94 -18.23
CA TYR A 32 -10.66 -20.71 -18.30
C TYR A 32 -10.75 -21.79 -19.37
N ASN A 33 -11.79 -22.63 -19.32
CA ASN A 33 -11.98 -23.77 -20.23
C ASN A 33 -12.20 -23.38 -21.69
N ALA A 34 -12.77 -22.21 -21.95
CA ALA A 34 -12.97 -21.66 -23.29
C ALA A 34 -11.67 -21.17 -23.93
N THR A 35 -10.62 -20.91 -23.15
CA THR A 35 -9.35 -20.38 -23.67
C THR A 35 -8.42 -21.52 -24.09
N LYS A 36 -8.33 -21.80 -25.39
CA LYS A 36 -7.54 -22.89 -25.95
C LYS A 36 -6.11 -22.46 -26.34
N PRO A 37 -5.13 -23.38 -26.34
CA PRO A 37 -5.22 -24.75 -25.85
C PRO A 37 -5.41 -24.80 -24.33
N LEU A 38 -5.99 -25.89 -23.82
CA LEU A 38 -6.09 -26.12 -22.38
C LEU A 38 -4.70 -26.47 -21.84
N PRO A 39 -4.24 -25.85 -20.74
CA PRO A 39 -3.03 -26.32 -20.05
C PRO A 39 -3.17 -27.80 -19.71
N VAL A 40 -2.12 -28.57 -20.03
CA VAL A 40 -2.07 -30.05 -19.95
C VAL A 40 -3.24 -30.81 -20.61
N GLY A 41 -4.01 -30.17 -21.48
CA GLY A 41 -5.21 -30.77 -22.11
C GLY A 41 -6.40 -30.97 -21.16
N TYR A 42 -6.33 -30.51 -19.91
CA TYR A 42 -7.35 -30.78 -18.89
C TYR A 42 -8.46 -29.72 -18.89
N GLN A 43 -9.71 -30.19 -18.91
CA GLN A 43 -10.89 -29.34 -18.73
C GLN A 43 -11.28 -29.33 -17.26
N VAL A 44 -11.14 -28.17 -16.60
CA VAL A 44 -11.43 -27.99 -15.18
C VAL A 44 -12.92 -28.20 -14.92
N LYS A 45 -13.26 -28.98 -13.90
CA LYS A 45 -14.65 -29.21 -13.47
C LYS A 45 -15.05 -28.19 -12.41
N TYR A 46 -16.36 -27.97 -12.24
CA TYR A 46 -16.87 -27.08 -11.20
C TYR A 46 -16.64 -27.56 -9.77
N THR A 47 -16.20 -28.80 -9.59
CA THR A 47 -15.91 -29.41 -8.29
C THR A 47 -14.42 -29.45 -7.96
N ASP A 48 -13.56 -29.11 -8.91
CA ASP A 48 -12.12 -29.13 -8.72
C ASP A 48 -11.67 -27.94 -7.84
N ASP A 49 -10.51 -28.09 -7.21
CA ASP A 49 -9.85 -26.95 -6.59
C ASP A 49 -9.41 -25.94 -7.66
N TRP A 50 -9.76 -24.67 -7.43
CA TRP A 50 -9.74 -23.65 -8.49
C TRP A 50 -8.93 -22.41 -8.13
N CYS A 51 -8.01 -22.51 -7.15
CA CYS A 51 -7.13 -21.40 -6.78
C CYS A 51 -6.25 -20.94 -7.95
N ASP A 52 -5.64 -21.89 -8.66
CA ASP A 52 -4.79 -21.59 -9.81
C ASP A 52 -5.61 -21.28 -11.08
N THR A 53 -6.73 -21.97 -11.25
CA THR A 53 -7.74 -21.63 -12.26
C THR A 53 -8.15 -20.16 -12.15
N PHE A 54 -8.31 -19.62 -10.94
CA PHE A 54 -8.61 -18.22 -10.70
C PHE A 54 -7.46 -17.29 -11.13
N VAL A 55 -6.20 -17.60 -10.80
CA VAL A 55 -5.03 -16.82 -11.23
C VAL A 55 -4.94 -16.78 -12.76
N SER A 56 -5.07 -17.94 -13.41
CA SER A 56 -5.11 -18.06 -14.87
C SER A 56 -6.28 -17.31 -15.49
N PHE A 57 -7.46 -17.37 -14.88
CA PHE A 57 -8.64 -16.62 -15.30
C PHE A 57 -8.42 -15.11 -15.27
N ILE A 58 -7.83 -14.56 -14.20
CA ILE A 58 -7.47 -13.14 -14.13
C ILE A 58 -6.44 -12.80 -15.20
N GLY A 59 -5.45 -13.67 -15.42
CA GLY A 59 -4.47 -13.53 -16.51
C GLY A 59 -5.15 -13.44 -17.89
N ILE A 60 -6.15 -14.28 -18.16
CA ILE A 60 -6.95 -14.26 -19.39
C ILE A 60 -7.74 -12.96 -19.52
N LYS A 61 -8.44 -12.56 -18.46
CA LYS A 61 -9.31 -11.37 -18.45
C LYS A 61 -8.55 -10.07 -18.69
N THR A 62 -7.31 -10.02 -18.24
CA THR A 62 -6.45 -8.84 -18.33
C THR A 62 -5.44 -8.92 -19.47
N GLY A 63 -5.33 -10.06 -20.16
CA GLY A 63 -4.44 -10.24 -21.29
C GLY A 63 -2.96 -10.42 -20.93
N VAL A 64 -2.64 -10.83 -19.70
CA VAL A 64 -1.24 -11.01 -19.22
C VAL A 64 -0.77 -12.46 -19.16
N THR A 65 -1.49 -13.39 -19.80
CA THR A 65 -1.10 -14.81 -19.85
C THR A 65 0.30 -15.02 -20.46
N TYR A 66 0.80 -14.10 -21.27
CA TYR A 66 2.19 -14.14 -21.76
C TYR A 66 3.22 -13.86 -20.66
N LEU A 67 2.87 -13.05 -19.65
CA LEU A 67 3.75 -12.72 -18.52
C LEU A 67 3.73 -13.80 -17.45
N ILE A 68 2.56 -14.35 -17.13
CA ILE A 68 2.41 -15.27 -16.00
C ILE A 68 2.29 -16.73 -16.44
N GLY A 69 1.77 -16.98 -17.64
CA GLY A 69 1.36 -18.31 -18.08
C GLY A 69 -0.12 -18.58 -17.83
N ARG A 70 -0.50 -19.85 -17.94
CA ARG A 70 -1.80 -20.39 -17.54
C ARG A 70 -1.60 -21.82 -17.08
N GLU A 71 -2.29 -22.17 -16.01
CA GLU A 71 -2.35 -23.52 -15.45
C GLU A 71 -3.53 -23.65 -14.48
N CYS A 72 -3.89 -24.88 -14.11
CA CYS A 72 -4.88 -25.16 -13.06
C CYS A 72 -4.29 -25.98 -11.89
N GLY A 73 -2.99 -26.24 -11.91
CA GLY A 73 -2.24 -26.91 -10.84
C GLY A 73 -1.04 -26.07 -10.39
N VAL A 74 -1.02 -25.69 -9.12
CA VAL A 74 -0.08 -24.70 -8.57
C VAL A 74 1.39 -25.04 -8.85
N GLN A 75 1.82 -26.28 -8.59
CA GLN A 75 3.21 -26.68 -8.84
C GLN A 75 3.61 -26.51 -10.31
N ARG A 76 2.74 -26.91 -11.25
CA ARG A 76 3.01 -26.74 -12.68
C ARG A 76 3.06 -25.26 -13.06
N HIS A 77 2.27 -24.40 -12.43
CA HIS A 77 2.36 -22.96 -12.65
C HIS A 77 3.68 -22.38 -12.12
N ILE A 78 4.18 -22.87 -10.99
CA ILE A 78 5.52 -22.52 -10.49
C ILE A 78 6.60 -22.92 -11.49
N ASP A 79 6.51 -24.10 -12.10
CA ASP A 79 7.47 -24.53 -13.11
C ASP A 79 7.43 -23.59 -14.34
N ILE A 80 6.24 -23.10 -14.71
CA ILE A 80 6.09 -22.05 -15.73
C ILE A 80 6.75 -20.74 -15.26
N PHE A 81 6.53 -20.30 -14.01
CA PHE A 81 7.16 -19.09 -13.46
C PHE A 81 8.68 -19.21 -13.46
N LYS A 82 9.23 -20.38 -13.12
CA LYS A 82 10.66 -20.71 -13.20
C LYS A 82 11.16 -20.62 -14.65
N SER A 83 10.45 -21.24 -15.61
CA SER A 83 10.81 -21.17 -17.04
C SER A 83 10.79 -19.74 -17.61
N LYS A 84 9.96 -18.87 -17.03
CA LYS A 84 9.86 -17.45 -17.38
C LYS A 84 10.87 -16.57 -16.66
N GLY A 85 11.65 -17.11 -15.72
CA GLY A 85 12.62 -16.36 -14.92
C GLY A 85 11.99 -15.36 -13.95
N ILE A 86 10.73 -15.55 -13.57
CA ILE A 86 9.99 -14.64 -12.68
C ILE A 86 9.79 -15.21 -11.27
N TRP A 87 10.20 -16.46 -11.03
CA TRP A 87 10.05 -17.12 -9.75
C TRP A 87 11.13 -16.71 -8.75
N ILE A 88 10.71 -16.47 -7.50
CA ILE A 88 11.55 -16.15 -6.35
C ILE A 88 11.20 -17.15 -5.25
N GLU A 89 12.10 -18.12 -5.02
CA GLU A 89 11.89 -19.22 -4.06
C GLU A 89 12.03 -18.76 -2.58
N ASP A 90 12.62 -17.61 -2.31
CA ASP A 90 12.79 -17.15 -0.92
C ASP A 90 11.50 -16.53 -0.37
N GLY A 91 10.69 -17.31 0.34
CA GLY A 91 9.46 -16.86 1.00
C GLY A 91 9.65 -15.75 2.05
N ARG A 92 10.89 -15.44 2.44
CA ARG A 92 11.23 -14.34 3.38
C ARG A 92 11.21 -12.96 2.75
N ILE A 93 11.26 -12.86 1.42
CA ILE A 93 11.31 -11.54 0.77
C ILE A 93 10.02 -10.75 1.05
N THR A 94 10.15 -9.42 1.10
CA THR A 94 8.95 -8.57 1.05
C THR A 94 8.41 -8.57 -0.39
N PRO A 95 7.19 -9.05 -0.64
CA PRO A 95 6.64 -9.06 -1.99
C PRO A 95 6.19 -7.65 -2.42
N LYS A 96 5.81 -7.53 -3.69
CA LYS A 96 5.22 -6.32 -4.27
C LYS A 96 3.75 -6.58 -4.62
N ALA A 97 2.95 -5.53 -4.63
CA ALA A 97 1.59 -5.61 -5.16
C ALA A 97 1.62 -6.13 -6.61
N GLY A 98 0.80 -7.13 -6.90
CA GLY A 98 0.76 -7.85 -8.18
C GLY A 98 1.65 -9.09 -8.24
N ASP A 99 2.59 -9.28 -7.31
CA ASP A 99 3.29 -10.57 -7.22
C ASP A 99 2.25 -11.70 -7.00
N ILE A 100 2.55 -12.89 -7.49
CA ILE A 100 1.74 -14.08 -7.25
C ILE A 100 2.42 -14.85 -6.12
N VAL A 101 1.74 -15.02 -4.99
CA VAL A 101 2.26 -15.81 -3.87
C VAL A 101 1.84 -17.27 -4.04
N CYS A 102 2.76 -18.20 -3.78
CA CYS A 102 2.46 -19.62 -3.69
C CYS A 102 2.79 -20.16 -2.30
N PHE A 103 2.01 -21.13 -1.85
CA PHE A 103 2.11 -21.72 -0.54
C PHE A 103 2.39 -23.22 -0.61
N ASN A 104 3.10 -23.72 0.40
CA ASN A 104 3.25 -25.13 0.69
C ASN A 104 2.87 -25.31 2.17
N TRP A 105 1.79 -26.05 2.42
CA TRP A 105 1.24 -26.28 3.75
C TRP A 105 1.95 -27.40 4.51
N ASP A 106 2.81 -28.18 3.85
CA ASP A 106 3.56 -29.28 4.47
C ASP A 106 4.77 -28.79 5.29
N ASP A 107 5.16 -27.52 5.15
CA ASP A 107 6.24 -26.90 5.94
C ASP A 107 5.81 -25.53 6.48
N SER A 108 6.03 -25.32 7.78
CA SER A 108 5.67 -24.10 8.50
C SER A 108 6.89 -23.24 8.86
N THR A 109 8.04 -23.50 8.24
CA THR A 109 9.32 -22.80 8.47
C THR A 109 9.88 -22.20 7.18
N GLN A 110 10.91 -21.36 7.28
CA GLN A 110 11.63 -20.81 6.11
C GLN A 110 13.09 -21.30 6.13
N PRO A 111 13.68 -21.70 4.99
CA PRO A 111 13.08 -21.67 3.66
C PRO A 111 12.05 -22.80 3.49
N ASN A 112 11.06 -22.57 2.64
CA ASN A 112 10.06 -23.56 2.27
C ASN A 112 10.11 -23.76 0.75
N ASP A 113 10.52 -24.94 0.28
CA ASP A 113 10.74 -25.24 -1.14
C ASP A 113 10.01 -26.50 -1.63
N GLY A 114 9.14 -27.08 -0.78
CA GLY A 114 8.36 -28.27 -1.05
C GLY A 114 7.24 -28.09 -2.09
N TRP A 115 6.39 -29.11 -2.23
CA TRP A 115 5.33 -29.11 -3.24
C TRP A 115 4.26 -28.06 -2.93
N ALA A 116 3.83 -27.29 -3.92
CA ALA A 116 2.91 -26.19 -3.66
C ALA A 116 1.43 -26.60 -3.71
N ASP A 117 0.66 -26.09 -2.75
CA ASP A 117 -0.76 -26.40 -2.55
C ASP A 117 -1.70 -25.28 -3.00
N HIS A 118 -1.26 -24.02 -2.87
CA HIS A 118 -2.15 -22.87 -3.03
C HIS A 118 -1.46 -21.67 -3.66
N ILE A 119 -2.25 -20.79 -4.26
CA ILE A 119 -1.76 -19.64 -5.02
C ILE A 119 -2.75 -18.48 -4.95
N GLY A 120 -2.24 -17.24 -5.02
CA GLY A 120 -3.06 -16.04 -5.14
C GLY A 120 -2.25 -14.80 -5.50
N PHE A 121 -2.94 -13.67 -5.68
CA PHE A 121 -2.28 -12.39 -5.94
C PHE A 121 -1.99 -11.65 -4.65
N VAL A 122 -0.80 -11.09 -4.52
CA VAL A 122 -0.47 -10.12 -3.49
C VAL A 122 -1.14 -8.79 -3.83
N GLU A 123 -2.11 -8.38 -3.03
CA GLU A 123 -2.85 -7.13 -3.22
C GLU A 123 -2.10 -5.93 -2.64
N SER A 124 -1.59 -6.06 -1.42
CA SER A 124 -0.88 -4.99 -0.73
C SER A 124 0.06 -5.53 0.35
N ILE A 125 1.03 -4.70 0.74
CA ILE A 125 1.92 -4.96 1.86
C ILE A 125 1.95 -3.70 2.72
N SER A 126 1.69 -3.83 4.02
CA SER A 126 1.75 -2.73 4.97
C SER A 126 2.23 -3.24 6.32
N ASN A 127 3.21 -2.56 6.92
CA ASN A 127 3.75 -2.88 8.25
C ASN A 127 4.15 -4.37 8.42
N GLY A 128 4.79 -4.95 7.40
CA GLY A 128 5.20 -6.36 7.42
C GLY A 128 4.05 -7.37 7.27
N VAL A 129 2.83 -6.91 7.00
CA VAL A 129 1.66 -7.74 6.72
C VAL A 129 1.35 -7.70 5.24
N ILE A 130 1.28 -8.88 4.62
CA ILE A 130 0.85 -9.10 3.25
C ILE A 130 -0.67 -9.30 3.26
N THR A 131 -1.38 -8.64 2.36
CA THR A 131 -2.78 -8.94 2.03
C THR A 131 -2.84 -9.52 0.63
N THR A 132 -3.52 -10.65 0.45
CA THR A 132 -3.70 -11.33 -0.85
C THR A 132 -5.15 -11.29 -1.30
N ILE A 133 -5.39 -11.61 -2.58
CA ILE A 133 -6.69 -12.03 -3.11
C ILE A 133 -6.51 -13.44 -3.69
N GLU A 134 -7.17 -14.42 -3.07
CA GLU A 134 -7.03 -15.84 -3.38
C GLU A 134 -8.38 -16.41 -3.82
N GLY A 135 -8.38 -17.19 -4.91
CA GLY A 135 -9.51 -18.03 -5.29
C GLY A 135 -9.50 -19.34 -4.52
N ASN A 136 -10.67 -19.94 -4.32
CA ASN A 136 -10.85 -21.17 -3.53
C ASN A 136 -10.33 -21.12 -2.08
N TYR A 137 -10.02 -19.95 -1.52
CA TYR A 137 -9.66 -19.85 -0.11
C TYR A 137 -10.94 -20.01 0.74
N GLY A 138 -11.09 -21.18 1.35
CA GLY A 138 -12.34 -21.57 2.02
C GLY A 138 -13.51 -21.65 1.05
N ARG A 139 -13.27 -22.16 -0.17
CA ARG A 139 -14.24 -22.24 -1.29
C ARG A 139 -14.74 -20.90 -1.81
N GLN A 140 -13.98 -19.82 -1.62
CA GLN A 140 -14.37 -18.47 -2.03
C GLN A 140 -13.19 -17.68 -2.62
N VAL A 141 -13.48 -16.61 -3.38
CA VAL A 141 -12.52 -15.53 -3.57
C VAL A 141 -12.55 -14.63 -2.35
N LYS A 142 -11.47 -14.61 -1.57
CA LYS A 142 -11.39 -13.75 -0.37
C LYS A 142 -9.96 -13.28 -0.11
N ARG A 143 -9.85 -12.31 0.79
CA ARG A 143 -8.56 -11.81 1.25
C ARG A 143 -8.01 -12.71 2.35
N ARG A 144 -6.70 -12.97 2.30
CA ARG A 144 -5.92 -13.50 3.43
C ARG A 144 -4.92 -12.44 3.85
N THR A 145 -4.67 -12.34 5.15
CA THR A 145 -3.55 -11.58 5.70
C THR A 145 -2.55 -12.52 6.35
N MET A 146 -1.27 -12.24 6.17
CA MET A 146 -0.18 -13.04 6.75
C MET A 146 1.08 -12.18 6.91
N PRO A 147 1.99 -12.49 7.85
CA PRO A 147 3.24 -11.77 7.95
C PRO A 147 4.17 -12.07 6.76
N VAL A 148 5.05 -11.13 6.43
CA VAL A 148 6.20 -11.38 5.55
C VAL A 148 7.06 -12.49 6.16
N GLY A 149 7.51 -13.44 5.34
CA GLY A 149 8.29 -14.59 5.80
C GLY A 149 7.50 -15.63 6.59
N TRP A 150 6.17 -15.63 6.50
CA TRP A 150 5.35 -16.70 7.08
C TRP A 150 5.81 -18.06 6.53
N GLY A 151 6.01 -19.06 7.39
CA GLY A 151 6.67 -20.31 7.00
C GLY A 151 5.96 -21.11 5.91
N TYR A 152 4.65 -21.00 5.80
CA TYR A 152 3.89 -21.65 4.74
C TYR A 152 3.99 -20.97 3.36
N ILE A 153 4.63 -19.80 3.28
CA ILE A 153 4.91 -19.16 2.00
C ILE A 153 6.06 -19.92 1.37
N ARG A 154 5.81 -20.54 0.24
CA ARG A 154 6.89 -21.14 -0.53
C ARG A 154 7.70 -20.04 -1.22
N GLY A 155 7.02 -19.18 -1.96
CA GLY A 155 7.69 -18.13 -2.72
C GLY A 155 6.73 -17.29 -3.52
N TYR A 156 7.29 -16.51 -4.45
CA TYR A 156 6.56 -15.53 -5.23
C TYR A 156 6.95 -15.59 -6.71
N ALA A 157 5.98 -15.45 -7.61
CA ALA A 157 6.24 -15.02 -8.97
C ALA A 157 6.16 -13.50 -9.04
N ARG A 158 7.12 -12.87 -9.71
CA ARG A 158 7.18 -11.42 -9.96
C ARG A 158 7.13 -11.13 -11.46
N PRO A 159 5.93 -11.09 -12.07
CA PRO A 159 5.79 -10.79 -13.48
C PRO A 159 6.27 -9.36 -13.77
N ALA A 160 6.94 -9.18 -14.90
CA ALA A 160 7.33 -7.87 -15.42
C ALA A 160 6.11 -7.15 -16.01
N TYR A 161 5.13 -6.84 -15.16
CA TYR A 161 4.06 -5.91 -15.54
C TYR A 161 4.68 -4.61 -15.99
N SER A 162 4.02 -3.93 -16.91
CA SER A 162 4.46 -2.59 -17.25
C SER A 162 4.46 -1.77 -15.97
N THR A 163 5.61 -1.20 -15.64
CA THR A 163 5.69 -0.10 -14.68
C THR A 163 4.65 0.89 -15.14
N SER A 164 3.60 1.08 -14.36
CA SER A 164 2.62 2.11 -14.67
C SER A 164 3.36 3.44 -14.66
N THR A 165 3.82 3.89 -15.82
CA THR A 165 3.49 5.25 -16.20
C THR A 165 1.97 5.25 -16.24
N ALA A 166 1.43 5.78 -15.17
CA ALA A 166 0.07 5.83 -14.70
C ALA A 166 -1.06 6.07 -15.74
N SER A 167 -1.32 5.20 -16.71
CA SER A 167 -2.53 5.28 -17.55
C SER A 167 -3.71 4.58 -16.89
N GLY A 168 -4.26 5.25 -15.88
CA GLY A 168 -5.58 4.97 -15.28
C GLY A 168 -6.60 6.04 -15.67
N GLY A 169 -6.64 6.42 -16.95
CA GLY A 169 -7.64 7.31 -17.50
C GLY A 169 -8.31 6.64 -18.69
N THR A 170 -9.63 6.63 -18.72
CA THR A 170 -10.42 6.36 -19.94
C THR A 170 -9.96 7.35 -21.03
N ALA A 171 -10.12 7.01 -22.31
CA ALA A 171 -9.71 7.87 -23.42
C ALA A 171 -10.17 9.34 -23.20
N GLY A 172 -9.21 10.24 -22.93
CA GLY A 172 -9.45 11.66 -22.61
C GLY A 172 -9.11 12.12 -21.18
N GLN A 173 -8.78 11.22 -20.24
CA GLN A 173 -8.42 11.58 -18.86
C GLN A 173 -6.90 11.64 -18.63
N LYS A 174 -6.46 12.53 -17.74
CA LYS A 174 -5.04 12.70 -17.35
C LYS A 174 -4.55 11.48 -16.56
N SER A 175 -3.24 11.20 -16.63
CA SER A 175 -2.63 10.06 -15.92
C SER A 175 -2.73 10.21 -14.39
N ILE A 176 -2.77 9.09 -13.65
CA ILE A 176 -2.77 9.12 -12.16
C ILE A 176 -1.52 9.84 -11.62
N GLU A 177 -0.38 9.76 -12.32
CA GLU A 177 0.82 10.50 -11.96
C GLU A 177 0.66 12.01 -12.18
N THR A 178 0.05 12.45 -13.28
CA THR A 178 -0.27 13.87 -13.49
C THR A 178 -1.25 14.37 -12.44
N ILE A 179 -2.29 13.59 -12.15
CA ILE A 179 -3.26 13.89 -11.10
C ILE A 179 -2.58 13.91 -9.73
N ALA A 180 -1.66 12.99 -9.45
CA ALA A 180 -0.88 12.99 -8.21
C ALA A 180 0.02 14.23 -8.09
N LYS A 181 0.67 14.66 -9.17
CA LYS A 181 1.43 15.93 -9.21
C LYS A 181 0.52 17.14 -8.98
N GLU A 182 -0.67 17.16 -9.60
CA GLU A 182 -1.67 18.20 -9.37
C GLU A 182 -2.22 18.18 -7.93
N VAL A 183 -2.37 17.01 -7.32
CA VAL A 183 -2.74 16.84 -5.90
C VAL A 183 -1.64 17.37 -4.99
N ILE A 184 -0.36 17.06 -5.27
CA ILE A 184 0.80 17.60 -4.56
C ILE A 184 0.83 19.13 -4.66
N ASN A 185 0.46 19.67 -5.83
CA ASN A 185 0.38 21.11 -6.10
C ASN A 185 -0.93 21.75 -5.59
N GLY A 186 -1.82 20.99 -4.94
CA GLY A 186 -3.03 21.52 -4.28
C GLY A 186 -4.27 21.68 -5.15
N ALA A 187 -4.24 21.29 -6.43
CA ALA A 187 -5.35 21.53 -7.38
C ALA A 187 -6.64 20.74 -7.07
N TRP A 188 -6.54 19.68 -6.28
CA TRP A 188 -7.64 18.75 -6.02
C TRP A 188 -8.30 18.92 -4.63
N GLY A 189 -7.99 19.99 -3.89
CA GLY A 189 -8.50 20.19 -2.54
C GLY A 189 -7.91 19.20 -1.50
N ASN A 190 -8.57 19.09 -0.35
CA ASN A 190 -8.08 18.37 0.83
C ASN A 190 -9.11 17.36 1.36
N GLY A 191 -8.65 16.35 2.11
CA GLY A 191 -9.50 15.38 2.81
C GLY A 191 -10.63 14.78 1.95
N ASP A 192 -11.86 14.88 2.44
CA ASP A 192 -13.04 14.34 1.76
C ASP A 192 -13.43 15.10 0.49
N ASP A 193 -13.07 16.38 0.37
CA ASP A 193 -13.27 17.14 -0.87
C ASP A 193 -12.36 16.64 -1.97
N ARG A 194 -11.12 16.26 -1.65
CA ARG A 194 -10.21 15.59 -2.59
C ARG A 194 -10.76 14.25 -3.04
N LYS A 195 -11.25 13.43 -2.10
CA LYS A 195 -11.88 12.15 -2.41
C LYS A 195 -13.08 12.33 -3.34
N LYS A 196 -13.97 13.28 -3.03
CA LYS A 196 -15.16 13.59 -3.84
C LYS A 196 -14.78 14.09 -5.23
N LYS A 197 -13.83 15.03 -5.35
CA LYS A 197 -13.37 15.58 -6.64
C LYS A 197 -12.70 14.51 -7.50
N LEU A 198 -11.82 13.70 -6.93
CA LEU A 198 -11.17 12.60 -7.64
C LEU A 198 -12.18 11.55 -8.09
N ALA A 199 -13.09 11.14 -7.21
CA ALA A 199 -14.15 10.17 -7.54
C ALA A 199 -15.11 10.71 -8.62
N ALA A 200 -15.54 11.97 -8.52
CA ALA A 200 -16.38 12.62 -9.53
C ALA A 200 -15.66 12.76 -10.88
N ALA A 201 -14.35 12.96 -10.87
CA ALA A 201 -13.51 12.98 -12.06
C ALA A 201 -13.09 11.58 -12.53
N GLY A 202 -13.59 10.50 -11.91
CA GLY A 202 -13.36 9.12 -12.32
C GLY A 202 -12.03 8.49 -11.88
N TYR A 203 -11.31 9.11 -10.94
CA TYR A 203 -10.05 8.60 -10.39
C TYR A 203 -10.24 7.87 -9.06
N SER A 204 -9.47 6.79 -8.85
CA SER A 204 -9.37 6.13 -7.55
C SER A 204 -8.52 6.99 -6.60
N TYR A 205 -9.13 7.42 -5.49
CA TYR A 205 -8.43 8.17 -4.44
C TYR A 205 -7.21 7.40 -3.92
N ASP A 206 -7.35 6.11 -3.63
CA ASP A 206 -6.27 5.30 -3.07
C ASP A 206 -5.09 5.21 -4.05
N MET A 207 -5.34 5.02 -5.34
CA MET A 207 -4.27 4.97 -6.36
C MET A 207 -3.57 6.32 -6.55
N VAL A 208 -4.33 7.41 -6.54
CA VAL A 208 -3.78 8.76 -6.60
C VAL A 208 -2.96 9.03 -5.34
N GLN A 209 -3.45 8.65 -4.18
CA GLN A 209 -2.78 8.85 -2.90
C GLN A 209 -1.52 7.98 -2.76
N GLU A 210 -1.55 6.73 -3.25
CA GLU A 210 -0.38 5.86 -3.36
C GLU A 210 0.66 6.49 -4.28
N LYS A 211 0.26 7.02 -5.44
CA LYS A 211 1.19 7.68 -6.37
C LYS A 211 1.69 9.02 -5.84
N VAL A 212 0.88 9.78 -5.09
CA VAL A 212 1.33 10.97 -4.35
C VAL A 212 2.40 10.57 -3.34
N THR A 213 2.13 9.52 -2.56
CA THR A 213 3.06 8.97 -1.58
C THR A 213 4.33 8.47 -2.24
N GLU A 214 4.22 7.78 -3.38
CA GLU A 214 5.33 7.30 -4.19
C GLU A 214 6.14 8.46 -4.79
N LEU A 215 5.52 9.50 -5.35
CA LEU A 215 6.22 10.66 -5.90
C LEU A 215 6.92 11.48 -4.81
N LEU A 216 6.31 11.57 -3.62
CA LEU A 216 6.93 12.17 -2.45
C LEU A 216 8.08 11.30 -1.89
N LYS A 217 7.99 9.97 -2.01
CA LYS A 217 9.04 9.01 -1.61
C LYS A 217 10.12 8.79 -2.68
N GLY A 218 9.80 9.01 -3.96
CA GLY A 218 10.51 8.56 -5.15
C GLY A 218 10.98 9.68 -6.06
N SER A 219 10.94 10.94 -5.60
CA SER A 219 11.70 12.06 -6.19
C SER A 219 13.20 11.89 -5.93
N SER A 220 13.77 10.74 -6.30
CA SER A 220 15.19 10.40 -6.17
C SER A 220 15.58 9.39 -7.26
N SER A 221 15.82 9.90 -8.47
CA SER A 221 16.71 9.22 -9.42
C SER A 221 17.49 10.25 -10.23
N SER A 222 18.61 10.70 -9.65
CA SER A 222 19.89 11.10 -10.26
C SER A 222 20.67 12.11 -9.39
N GLN A 223 20.95 11.74 -8.14
CA GLN A 223 22.09 12.22 -7.33
C GLN A 223 22.06 11.45 -5.99
N ALA A 224 23.20 11.36 -5.32
CA ALA A 224 23.40 10.65 -4.05
C ALA A 224 22.21 10.78 -3.08
N SER A 225 21.87 9.72 -2.35
CA SER A 225 20.74 9.68 -1.41
C SER A 225 20.88 10.77 -0.33
N THR A 226 20.32 11.95 -0.60
CA THR A 226 20.22 13.02 0.38
C THR A 226 18.84 12.92 1.00
N ASN A 227 18.82 12.68 2.31
CA ASN A 227 17.63 12.84 3.14
C ASN A 227 16.83 14.10 2.70
N PRO A 228 15.52 14.01 2.38
CA PRO A 228 14.73 15.15 1.89
C PRO A 228 14.60 16.28 2.92
N PHE A 229 14.98 16.02 4.17
CA PHE A 229 15.04 17.00 5.25
C PHE A 229 16.48 17.42 5.59
N ALA A 230 17.51 17.04 4.81
CA ALA A 230 18.92 17.32 5.11
C ALA A 230 19.26 18.81 5.25
N ASN A 231 18.43 19.69 4.66
CA ASN A 231 18.67 21.13 4.60
C ASN A 231 17.61 21.96 5.33
N ILE A 232 16.85 21.38 6.27
CA ILE A 232 15.87 22.16 7.05
C ILE A 232 16.56 22.98 8.15
N VAL A 233 15.98 24.13 8.48
CA VAL A 233 16.45 24.97 9.59
C VAL A 233 16.18 24.27 10.92
N ILE A 234 17.22 24.04 11.73
CA ILE A 234 17.11 23.44 13.06
C ILE A 234 17.00 24.57 14.10
N ASP A 235 15.79 25.02 14.35
CA ASP A 235 15.44 25.96 15.42
C ASP A 235 14.48 25.31 16.44
N PRO A 236 14.31 25.87 17.65
CA PRO A 236 13.44 25.29 18.66
C PRO A 236 11.97 25.71 18.54
N ASN A 237 11.54 26.30 17.43
CA ASN A 237 10.15 26.73 17.27
C ASN A 237 9.31 25.59 16.69
N TRP A 238 8.18 25.33 17.36
CA TRP A 238 7.10 24.58 16.72
C TRP A 238 6.29 25.56 15.86
N ASP A 239 6.56 25.57 14.56
CA ASP A 239 5.99 26.51 13.60
C ASP A 239 5.33 25.82 12.41
N GLY A 240 4.80 26.63 11.49
CA GLY A 240 4.19 26.12 10.28
C GLY A 240 5.16 25.30 9.42
N GLU A 241 6.45 25.62 9.42
CA GLU A 241 7.44 24.81 8.70
C GLU A 241 7.58 23.43 9.32
N LEU A 242 7.66 23.32 10.65
CA LEU A 242 7.67 22.02 11.32
C LEU A 242 6.40 21.21 11.00
N ASN A 243 5.23 21.87 11.02
CA ASN A 243 3.99 21.22 10.61
C ASN A 243 4.08 20.71 9.17
N GLY A 244 4.59 21.53 8.25
CA GLY A 244 4.80 21.16 6.85
C GLY A 244 5.74 19.98 6.67
N TYR A 245 6.83 19.90 7.44
CA TYR A 245 7.75 18.76 7.40
C TYR A 245 7.09 17.47 7.87
N LEU A 246 6.36 17.54 8.99
CA LEU A 246 5.62 16.38 9.51
C LEU A 246 4.49 15.96 8.55
N GLN A 247 3.79 16.91 7.94
CA GLN A 247 2.78 16.63 6.91
C GLN A 247 3.38 15.95 5.69
N ARG A 248 4.54 16.42 5.22
CA ARG A 248 5.28 15.77 4.13
C ARG A 248 5.72 14.36 4.52
N TYR A 249 6.19 14.16 5.75
CA TYR A 249 6.60 12.84 6.25
C TYR A 249 5.42 11.86 6.34
N TYR A 250 4.31 12.28 6.93
CA TYR A 250 3.10 11.44 7.11
C TYR A 250 2.19 11.37 5.89
N GLY A 251 2.52 12.09 4.81
CA GLY A 251 1.73 12.09 3.57
C GLY A 251 0.35 12.76 3.70
N THR A 252 0.20 13.70 4.64
CA THR A 252 -1.03 14.50 4.82
C THR A 252 -0.94 15.82 4.02
N ALA A 253 -1.99 16.63 4.05
CA ALA A 253 -1.97 17.94 3.38
C ALA A 253 -0.86 18.82 3.96
N VAL A 254 0.04 19.35 3.12
CA VAL A 254 1.15 20.23 3.52
C VAL A 254 0.66 21.68 3.59
N ASP A 255 -0.33 21.94 4.43
CA ASP A 255 -0.91 23.27 4.63
C ASP A 255 -0.21 24.06 5.75
N LYS A 256 0.79 23.46 6.40
CA LYS A 256 1.56 24.03 7.51
C LYS A 256 0.69 24.31 8.75
N VAL A 257 -0.53 23.77 8.80
CA VAL A 257 -1.51 24.02 9.84
C VAL A 257 -1.92 22.72 10.54
N ILE A 258 -1.91 22.76 11.87
CA ILE A 258 -2.56 21.74 12.69
C ILE A 258 -3.96 22.25 13.07
N SER A 259 -4.98 21.77 12.38
CA SER A 259 -6.37 22.24 12.47
C SER A 259 -7.17 21.61 13.61
N GLY A 260 -8.26 22.28 14.00
CA GLY A 260 -9.32 21.70 14.84
C GLY A 260 -8.86 21.31 16.25
N GLN A 261 -7.89 22.04 16.80
CA GLN A 261 -7.26 21.68 18.07
C GLN A 261 -7.97 22.32 19.27
N ILE A 262 -7.99 21.60 20.39
CA ILE A 262 -8.45 22.15 21.66
C ILE A 262 -7.36 23.06 22.22
N LYS A 263 -7.72 24.32 22.52
CA LYS A 263 -6.79 25.29 23.12
C LYS A 263 -6.49 24.90 24.57
N GLY A 264 -5.22 24.91 24.94
CA GLY A 264 -4.79 24.73 26.33
C GLY A 264 -3.33 25.10 26.53
N ASP A 265 -2.88 25.13 27.77
CA ASP A 265 -1.51 25.54 28.10
C ASP A 265 -0.45 24.63 27.46
N TRP A 266 -0.82 23.40 27.10
CA TRP A 266 0.07 22.43 26.45
C TRP A 266 0.41 22.75 25.00
N ASN A 267 -0.33 23.63 24.32
CA ASN A 267 -0.04 24.01 22.93
C ASN A 267 0.25 25.51 22.75
N ALA A 268 0.47 26.23 23.85
CA ALA A 268 0.70 27.67 23.84
C ALA A 268 1.94 28.11 23.04
N GLY A 269 2.97 27.25 22.93
CA GLY A 269 4.19 27.53 22.17
C GLY A 269 4.11 27.25 20.67
N MET A 270 3.02 26.63 20.20
CA MET A 270 2.85 26.26 18.79
C MET A 270 2.38 27.45 17.95
N THR A 271 3.07 27.68 16.84
CA THR A 271 2.63 28.56 15.76
C THR A 271 2.20 27.71 14.57
N GLY A 272 1.18 28.16 13.82
CA GLY A 272 0.54 27.31 12.80
C GLY A 272 -0.46 26.29 13.37
N ILE A 273 -0.96 26.51 14.59
CA ILE A 273 -2.10 25.76 15.13
C ILE A 273 -3.39 26.55 14.88
N LYS A 274 -4.47 25.86 14.50
CA LYS A 274 -5.81 26.46 14.39
C LYS A 274 -6.75 25.78 15.40
N PHE A 275 -7.24 26.57 16.34
CA PHE A 275 -8.17 26.08 17.36
C PHE A 275 -9.58 25.89 16.79
N GLY A 276 -10.29 24.91 17.32
CA GLY A 276 -11.64 24.58 16.90
C GLY A 276 -12.00 23.14 17.23
N THR A 277 -13.05 22.64 16.57
CA THR A 277 -13.52 21.26 16.70
C THR A 277 -13.16 20.47 15.43
N GLY A 278 -13.07 19.13 15.52
CA GLY A 278 -12.86 18.23 14.38
C GLY A 278 -11.46 17.62 14.24
N GLY A 279 -10.45 18.15 14.95
CA GLY A 279 -9.08 17.61 14.96
C GLY A 279 -8.30 17.76 13.65
N SER A 280 -7.10 17.18 13.61
CA SER A 280 -6.17 17.24 12.48
C SER A 280 -5.84 15.86 11.93
N ASP A 281 -5.84 15.72 10.60
CA ASP A 281 -5.36 14.51 9.92
C ASP A 281 -3.88 14.25 10.21
N LEU A 282 -3.05 15.30 10.33
CA LEU A 282 -1.66 15.17 10.75
C LEU A 282 -1.55 14.53 12.13
N VAL A 283 -2.36 15.01 13.08
CA VAL A 283 -2.37 14.46 14.44
C VAL A 283 -2.88 13.03 14.45
N ALA A 284 -3.84 12.69 13.59
CA ALA A 284 -4.34 11.33 13.45
C ALA A 284 -3.21 10.35 13.05
N GLU A 285 -2.39 10.74 12.07
CA GLU A 285 -1.25 9.90 11.62
C GLU A 285 -0.13 9.83 12.68
N ILE A 286 0.17 10.94 13.36
CA ILE A 286 1.10 10.95 14.51
C ILE A 286 0.62 9.98 15.60
N GLN A 287 -0.67 9.98 15.93
CA GLN A 287 -1.22 9.09 16.95
C GLN A 287 -1.13 7.63 16.54
N LYS A 288 -1.39 7.29 15.27
CA LYS A 288 -1.19 5.93 14.75
C LYS A 288 0.26 5.49 14.86
N ASP A 289 1.21 6.34 14.47
CA ASP A 289 2.65 6.06 14.53
C ASP A 289 3.16 5.87 15.98
N LEU A 290 2.54 6.56 16.93
CA LEU A 290 2.81 6.41 18.36
C LEU A 290 2.04 5.25 19.02
N GLY A 291 1.17 4.55 18.29
CA GLY A 291 0.34 3.46 18.83
C GLY A 291 -0.75 3.94 19.81
N LEU A 292 -1.18 5.20 19.69
CA LEU A 292 -2.20 5.81 20.53
C LEU A 292 -3.60 5.64 19.93
N LYS A 293 -4.63 5.79 20.77
CA LYS A 293 -5.99 5.99 20.29
C LYS A 293 -6.05 7.26 19.45
N VAL A 294 -6.63 7.14 18.25
CA VAL A 294 -6.76 8.26 17.31
C VAL A 294 -7.95 9.14 17.72
N ASP A 295 -7.67 10.26 18.38
CA ASP A 295 -8.67 11.29 18.71
C ASP A 295 -8.48 12.59 17.90
N ARG A 296 -7.44 12.65 17.06
CA ARG A 296 -7.09 13.76 16.16
C ARG A 296 -6.71 15.06 16.90
N ASN A 297 -6.53 15.00 18.23
CA ASN A 297 -6.18 16.13 19.07
C ASN A 297 -4.74 16.02 19.62
N MET A 298 -3.99 17.10 19.48
CA MET A 298 -2.62 17.26 19.96
C MET A 298 -2.65 17.60 21.45
N GLY A 299 -3.26 16.71 22.23
CA GLY A 299 -3.39 16.84 23.66
C GLY A 299 -2.11 16.46 24.41
N PRO A 300 -2.09 16.66 25.75
CA PRO A 300 -0.93 16.35 26.59
C PRO A 300 -0.42 14.90 26.45
N GLY A 301 -1.32 13.93 26.23
CA GLY A 301 -0.95 12.53 26.03
C GLY A 301 -0.19 12.28 24.73
N THR A 302 -0.67 12.86 23.62
CA THR A 302 0.02 12.83 22.31
C THR A 302 1.38 13.51 22.42
N ILE A 303 1.44 14.70 23.04
CA ILE A 303 2.67 15.46 23.24
C ILE A 303 3.68 14.67 24.08
N GLY A 304 3.25 14.14 25.23
CA GLY A 304 4.13 13.33 26.08
C GLY A 304 4.69 12.10 25.36
N SER A 305 3.90 11.46 24.51
CA SER A 305 4.33 10.30 23.72
C SER A 305 5.35 10.70 22.64
N MET A 306 5.17 11.83 21.97
CA MET A 306 6.18 12.40 21.06
C MET A 306 7.49 12.71 21.80
N GLN A 307 7.41 13.29 23.00
CA GLN A 307 8.59 13.61 23.82
C GLN A 307 9.37 12.35 24.21
N THR A 308 8.68 11.31 24.69
CA THR A 308 9.29 10.00 24.99
C THR A 308 9.97 9.41 23.76
N LYS A 309 9.29 9.40 22.62
CA LYS A 309 9.80 8.80 21.38
C LYS A 309 10.99 9.58 20.80
N ALA A 310 10.95 10.90 20.90
CA ALA A 310 12.03 11.79 20.43
C ALA A 310 13.22 11.87 21.40
N GLY A 311 13.07 11.40 22.65
CA GLY A 311 14.13 11.43 23.66
C GLY A 311 14.29 12.79 24.36
N THR A 312 13.21 13.56 24.51
CA THR A 312 13.19 14.83 25.25
C THR A 312 12.48 14.70 26.59
N SER A 313 12.63 15.69 27.48
CA SER A 313 11.85 15.76 28.73
C SER A 313 10.35 15.67 28.46
N VAL A 314 9.64 14.86 29.26
CA VAL A 314 8.21 14.58 29.11
C VAL A 314 7.40 15.53 30.00
N ASP A 315 7.31 16.80 29.62
CA ASP A 315 6.52 17.82 30.32
C ASP A 315 5.07 17.92 29.80
N ARG A 316 4.75 17.18 28.72
CA ARG A 316 3.45 17.14 28.04
C ARG A 316 2.99 18.48 27.48
N LYS A 317 3.92 19.41 27.23
CA LYS A 317 3.67 20.75 26.70
C LYS A 317 4.58 21.05 25.50
N ILE A 318 4.11 21.90 24.61
CA ILE A 318 4.91 22.55 23.58
C ILE A 318 5.11 24.01 24.00
N THR A 319 6.30 24.34 24.47
CA THR A 319 6.73 25.70 24.83
C THR A 319 7.36 26.41 23.64
N ARG A 320 7.64 27.72 23.75
CA ARG A 320 8.47 28.46 22.78
C ARG A 320 9.58 29.18 23.56
N PRO A 321 10.83 28.70 23.49
CA PRO A 321 11.36 27.59 22.69
C PRO A 321 10.88 26.19 23.14
N SER A 322 10.81 25.24 22.21
CA SER A 322 10.46 23.82 22.42
C SER A 322 11.67 22.92 22.17
N ALA A 323 12.06 22.13 23.18
CA ALA A 323 13.07 21.07 23.02
C ALA A 323 12.61 19.98 22.04
N LEU A 324 11.32 19.62 22.09
CA LEU A 324 10.74 18.64 21.18
C LEU A 324 10.80 19.11 19.72
N ALA A 325 10.44 20.37 19.44
CA ALA A 325 10.51 20.90 18.07
C ALA A 325 11.93 20.86 17.49
N LYS A 326 12.92 21.28 18.29
CA LYS A 326 14.33 21.21 17.90
C LYS A 326 14.74 19.76 17.62
N GLN A 327 14.37 18.82 18.50
CA GLN A 327 14.74 17.42 18.37
C GLN A 327 14.09 16.74 17.16
N ILE A 328 12.83 17.04 16.87
CA ILE A 328 12.15 16.55 15.66
C ILE A 328 12.87 17.06 14.40
N LYS A 329 13.21 18.36 14.33
CA LYS A 329 13.96 18.94 13.20
C LYS A 329 15.35 18.27 13.05
N THR A 330 16.06 18.03 14.15
CA THR A 330 17.33 17.27 14.15
C THR A 330 17.16 15.84 13.66
N ASN A 331 16.17 15.10 14.17
CA ASN A 331 15.90 13.72 13.76
C ASN A 331 15.50 13.65 12.28
N LEU A 332 14.65 14.58 11.82
CA LEU A 332 14.30 14.69 10.41
C LEU A 332 15.56 14.88 9.57
N THR A 333 16.47 15.77 9.96
CA THR A 333 17.74 16.07 9.23
C THR A 333 18.76 14.93 9.26
N THR A 334 18.83 14.15 10.34
CA THR A 334 19.88 13.13 10.55
C THR A 334 19.41 11.72 10.24
N LYS A 335 18.12 11.42 10.43
CA LYS A 335 17.53 10.07 10.33
C LYS A 335 16.42 9.98 9.28
N GLY A 336 15.96 11.09 8.72
CA GLY A 336 14.85 11.12 7.77
C GLY A 336 13.47 10.90 8.37
N LYS A 337 13.33 10.91 9.70
CA LYS A 337 12.09 10.64 10.45
C LYS A 337 12.02 11.46 11.74
N PRO A 338 10.83 11.74 12.30
CA PRO A 338 10.69 12.66 13.43
C PRO A 338 11.22 12.12 14.78
N TRP A 339 11.32 10.79 14.92
CA TRP A 339 11.90 10.10 16.08
C TRP A 339 12.61 8.80 15.69
#